data_AF-D7V0P1-F1
#
_entry.id   AF-D7V0P1-F1
#
_cell.length_a   1.000
_cell.length_b   1.000
_cell.length_c   1.000
_cell.angle_alpha   90.00
_cell.angle_beta   90.00
_cell.angle_gamma   90.00
#
_symmetry.space_group_name_H-M   'P 1'
#
loop_
_entity.id
_entity.type
_entity.pdbx_description
1 polymer ?
#
loop_
_entity_poly.entity_id
_entity_poly.type
_entity_poly.pdbx_seq_one_letter_code
_entity_poly.pdbx_strand_id
1 'polypeptide(L)'
;MLEKLEWTTMSIELTQETMSELDVLARKQRIEKNEIIDRAVKQYISQQKVRDLRVEMERGYAEMANINFAIACECTHVESEAEDKNIRVLGG
;
A
#
# COMPACT_ATOMS: atom_id res chain seq x y z
N MET A 1 1.01 24.24 -20.75
CA MET A 1 1.61 24.97 -19.62
C MET A 1 2.47 23.98 -18.87
N LEU A 2 3.80 24.04 -19.00
CA LEU A 2 4.70 23.12 -18.30
C LEU A 2 4.73 23.55 -16.84
N GLU A 3 4.21 22.71 -15.94
CA GLU A 3 4.38 22.90 -14.49
C GLU A 3 5.87 23.00 -14.20
N LYS A 4 6.27 24.14 -13.63
CA LYS A 4 7.64 24.36 -13.15
C LYS A 4 7.86 23.37 -12.00
N LEU A 5 8.76 22.41 -12.18
CA LEU A 5 9.22 21.60 -11.05
C LEU A 5 9.96 22.52 -10.08
N GLU A 6 9.33 22.80 -8.95
CA GLU A 6 9.98 23.46 -7.82
C GLU A 6 10.88 22.43 -7.12
N TRP A 7 12.18 22.55 -7.33
CA TRP A 7 13.17 21.77 -6.61
C TRP A 7 13.46 22.44 -5.28
N THR A 8 13.52 21.66 -4.20
CA THR A 8 13.96 22.12 -2.87
C THR A 8 15.20 21.34 -2.47
N THR A 9 16.19 22.04 -1.94
CA THR A 9 17.45 21.42 -1.45
C THR A 9 17.40 21.25 0.06
N MET A 10 17.87 20.09 0.55
CA MET A 10 18.02 19.79 1.97
C MET A 10 19.43 19.27 2.26
N SER A 11 19.90 19.45 3.51
CA SER A 11 21.12 18.81 4.01
C SER A 11 20.73 17.61 4.89
N ILE A 12 21.44 16.50 4.73
CA ILE A 12 21.24 15.29 5.52
C ILE A 12 22.58 14.79 6.06
N GLU A 13 22.55 14.17 7.22
CA GLU A 13 23.70 13.51 7.82
C GLU A 13 23.58 12.00 7.63
N LEU A 14 24.62 11.39 7.07
CA LEU A 14 24.71 9.95 6.84
C LEU A 14 26.00 9.44 7.46
N THR A 15 26.01 8.17 7.89
CA THR A 15 27.24 7.54 8.38
C THR A 15 28.26 7.44 7.25
N GLN A 16 29.55 7.39 7.60
CA GLN A 16 30.63 7.23 6.62
C GLN A 16 30.49 5.92 5.83
N GLU A 17 30.03 4.86 6.49
CA GLU A 17 29.74 3.58 5.86
C GLU A 17 28.67 3.70 4.78
N THR A 18 27.52 4.31 5.09
CA THR A 18 26.43 4.52 4.12
C THR A 18 26.87 5.41 2.96
N MET A 19 27.68 6.44 3.23
CA MET A 19 28.24 7.29 2.17
C MET A 19 29.15 6.49 1.22
N SER A 20 29.98 5.61 1.75
CA SER A 20 30.86 4.74 0.96
C SER A 20 30.05 3.77 0.08
N GLU A 21 29.02 3.13 0.65
CA GLU A 21 28.14 2.24 -0.11
C GLU A 21 27.38 2.98 -1.21
N LEU A 22 26.88 4.18 -0.91
CA LEU A 22 26.19 5.04 -1.87
C LEU A 22 27.11 5.39 -3.05
N ASP A 23 28.38 5.67 -2.78
CA ASP A 23 29.39 5.98 -3.81
C ASP A 23 29.67 4.78 -4.72
N VAL A 24 29.81 3.59 -4.13
CA VAL A 24 29.97 2.35 -4.89
C VAL A 24 28.75 2.10 -5.77
N LEU A 25 27.55 2.31 -5.23
CA LEU A 25 26.29 2.09 -5.94
C LEU A 25 26.12 3.08 -7.11
N ALA A 26 26.37 4.36 -6.86
CA ALA A 26 26.34 5.42 -7.87
C ALA A 26 27.28 5.12 -9.03
N ARG A 27 28.52 4.71 -8.73
CA ARG A 27 29.51 4.30 -9.76
C ARG A 27 29.06 3.08 -10.55
N LYS A 28 28.55 2.05 -9.87
CA LYS A 28 28.10 0.80 -10.50
C LYS A 28 26.92 1.04 -11.45
N GLN A 29 25.98 1.90 -11.06
CA GLN A 29 24.78 2.20 -11.83
C GLN A 29 24.95 3.37 -12.81
N ARG A 30 26.06 4.11 -12.73
CA ARG A 30 26.34 5.33 -13.51
C ARG A 30 25.24 6.39 -13.35
N ILE A 31 24.77 6.56 -12.12
CA ILE A 31 23.76 7.56 -11.73
C ILE A 31 24.26 8.42 -10.58
N GLU A 32 23.66 9.59 -10.42
CA GLU A 32 24.01 10.52 -9.35
C GLU A 32 23.49 10.06 -7.98
N LYS A 33 24.23 10.41 -6.91
CA LYS A 33 23.82 10.10 -5.52
C LYS A 33 22.44 10.67 -5.20
N ASN A 34 22.17 11.89 -5.70
CA ASN A 34 20.89 12.56 -5.49
C ASN A 34 19.72 11.78 -6.11
N GLU A 35 19.93 11.12 -7.25
CA GLU A 35 18.90 10.30 -7.88
C GLU A 35 18.60 9.03 -7.06
N ILE A 36 19.64 8.43 -6.47
CA ILE A 36 19.47 7.28 -5.57
C ILE A 36 18.68 7.70 -4.32
N ILE A 37 19.04 8.84 -3.71
CA ILE A 37 18.37 9.36 -2.52
C ILE A 37 16.91 9.71 -2.84
N ASP A 38 16.65 10.41 -3.95
CA ASP A 38 15.28 10.75 -4.38
C ASP A 38 14.42 9.51 -4.58
N ARG A 39 14.95 8.48 -5.25
CA ARG A 39 14.25 7.19 -5.42
C ARG A 39 13.97 6.51 -4.09
N ALA A 40 14.96 6.45 -3.20
CA ALA A 40 14.83 5.83 -1.89
C ALA A 40 13.77 6.55 -1.03
N VAL A 41 13.77 7.89 -1.03
CA VAL A 41 12.78 8.70 -0.32
C VAL A 41 11.38 8.49 -0.89
N LYS A 42 11.20 8.52 -2.21
CA LYS A 42 9.90 8.25 -2.86
C LYS A 42 9.38 6.86 -2.52
N GLN A 43 10.25 5.86 -2.55
CA GLN A 43 9.90 4.49 -2.20
C GLN A 43 9.45 4.40 -0.73
N TYR A 44 10.19 5.02 0.19
CA TYR A 44 9.84 5.04 1.61
C TYR A 44 8.49 5.71 1.86
N ILE A 45 8.24 6.88 1.26
CA ILE A 45 6.96 7.59 1.36
C ILE A 45 5.81 6.73 0.84
N SER A 46 5.98 6.09 -0.32
CA SER A 46 4.95 5.21 -0.89
C SER A 46 4.64 4.04 0.03
N GLN A 47 5.65 3.43 0.66
CA GLN A 47 5.46 2.32 1.59
C GLN A 47 4.70 2.75 2.84
N GLN A 48 4.99 3.94 3.38
CA GLN A 48 4.25 4.47 4.54
C GLN A 48 2.78 4.72 4.20
N LYS A 49 2.48 5.33 3.05
CA LYS A 49 1.09 5.55 2.61
C LYS A 49 0.27 4.25 2.52
N VAL A 50 0.88 3.18 2.01
CA VAL A 50 0.21 1.86 1.94
C VAL A 50 -0.05 1.29 3.34
N ARG A 51 0.89 1.47 4.28
CA ARG A 51 0.70 1.05 5.67
C ARG A 51 -0.42 1.83 6.33
N ASP A 52 -0.42 3.15 6.19
CA ASP A 52 -1.45 4.02 6.77
C ASP A 52 -2.83 3.67 6.22
N LEU A 53 -2.94 3.48 4.90
CA LEU A 53 -4.19 3.05 4.26
C LEU A 53 -4.67 1.72 4.84
N ARG A 54 -3.78 0.74 5.03
CA ARG A 54 -4.15 -0.56 5.60
C ARG A 54 -4.67 -0.41 7.03
N VAL A 55 -4.02 0.39 7.87
CA VAL A 55 -4.48 0.65 9.25
C VAL A 55 -5.85 1.31 9.26
N GLU A 56 -6.06 2.29 8.38
CA GLU A 56 -7.35 2.98 8.26
C GLU A 56 -8.45 2.03 7.78
N MET A 57 -8.14 1.14 6.83
CA MET A 57 -9.07 0.10 6.38
C MET A 57 -9.43 -0.86 7.51
N GLU A 58 -8.43 -1.35 8.26
CA GLU A 58 -8.66 -2.25 9.40
C GLU A 58 -9.56 -1.57 10.46
N ARG A 59 -9.34 -0.29 10.73
CA ARG A 59 -10.21 0.49 11.62
C ARG A 59 -11.64 0.60 11.09
N GLY A 60 -11.81 0.98 9.82
CA GLY A 60 -13.13 1.10 9.21
C GLY A 60 -13.90 -0.23 9.20
N TYR A 61 -13.22 -1.36 8.97
CA TYR A 61 -13.83 -2.69 9.08
C TYR A 61 -14.30 -3.01 10.49
N ALA A 62 -13.52 -2.66 11.51
CA ALA A 62 -13.91 -2.86 12.90
C ALA A 62 -15.10 -1.97 13.29
N GLU A 63 -15.11 -0.70 12.86
CA GLU A 63 -16.22 0.24 13.10
C GLU A 63 -17.53 -0.24 12.46
N MET A 64 -17.44 -0.85 11.27
CA MET A 64 -18.61 -1.37 10.53
C MET A 64 -18.99 -2.82 10.90
N ALA A 65 -18.28 -3.48 11.81
CA ALA A 65 -18.48 -4.90 12.11
C ALA A 65 -19.94 -5.24 12.45
N ASN A 66 -20.63 -4.39 13.22
CA ASN A 66 -22.03 -4.61 13.59
C ASN A 66 -22.99 -4.54 12.39
N ILE A 67 -22.74 -3.64 11.44
CA ILE A 67 -23.54 -3.50 10.21
C ILE A 67 -23.29 -4.70 9.31
N ASN A 68 -22.02 -5.06 9.11
CA ASN A 68 -21.64 -6.23 8.31
C ASN A 68 -22.24 -7.52 8.88
N PHE A 69 -22.25 -7.66 10.20
CA PHE A 69 -22.86 -8.79 10.89
C PHE A 69 -24.38 -8.84 10.69
N ALA A 70 -25.07 -7.71 10.87
CA ALA A 70 -26.52 -7.63 10.68
C ALA A 70 -26.92 -8.01 9.24
N ILE A 71 -26.22 -7.47 8.24
CA ILE A 71 -26.46 -7.79 6.82
C ILE A 71 -26.23 -9.28 6.57
N ALA A 72 -25.13 -9.87 7.08
CA ALA A 72 -24.86 -11.29 6.94
C ALA A 72 -26.00 -12.14 7.52
N CYS A 73 -26.49 -11.79 8.71
CA CYS A 73 -27.65 -12.46 9.32
C CYS A 73 -28.91 -12.35 8.46
N GLU A 74 -29.20 -11.19 7.88
CA GLU A 74 -30.35 -11.00 6.99
C GLU A 74 -30.23 -11.83 5.70
N CYS A 75 -29.02 -11.96 5.15
CA CYS A 75 -28.79 -12.68 3.89
C CYS A 75 -28.73 -14.21 4.05
N THR A 76 -28.45 -14.73 5.25
CA THR A 76 -28.24 -16.18 5.50
C THR A 76 -29.35 -17.08 4.93
N HIS A 77 -30.61 -16.67 5.05
CA HIS A 77 -31.74 -17.48 4.60
C HIS A 77 -31.82 -17.54 3.06
N VAL A 78 -31.56 -16.41 2.40
CA VAL A 78 -31.59 -16.30 0.94
C VAL A 78 -30.42 -17.07 0.32
N GLU A 79 -29.25 -17.03 0.96
CA GLU A 79 -28.07 -17.82 0.56
C GLU A 79 -28.35 -19.33 0.65
N SER A 80 -28.90 -19.79 1.78
CA SER A 80 -29.27 -21.21 1.96
C SER A 80 -30.28 -21.68 0.92
N GLU A 81 -31.32 -20.89 0.62
CA GLU A 81 -32.29 -21.25 -0.41
C GLU A 81 -31.67 -21.30 -1.82
N ALA A 82 -30.73 -20.40 -2.12
CA ALA A 82 -30.03 -20.37 -3.39
C ALA A 82 -29.10 -21.58 -3.54
N GLU A 83 -28.40 -21.98 -2.48
CA GLU A 83 -27.56 -23.17 -2.44
C GLU A 83 -28.38 -24.45 -2.64
N ASP A 84 -29.50 -24.59 -1.94
CA ASP A 84 -30.44 -25.72 -2.10
C ASP A 84 -30.97 -25.82 -3.54
N LYS A 85 -31.33 -24.68 -4.15
CA LYS A 85 -31.75 -24.62 -5.55
C LYS A 85 -30.62 -25.03 -6.50
N ASN A 86 -29.38 -24.62 -6.22
CA ASN A 86 -28.21 -24.98 -7.02
C ASN A 86 -27.93 -26.49 -6.98
N ILE A 87 -27.97 -27.11 -5.80
CA ILE A 87 -27.81 -28.56 -5.64
C ILE A 87 -28.89 -29.32 -6.43
N ARG A 88 -30.13 -28.80 -6.42
CA ARG A 88 -31.25 -29.40 -7.13
C ARG A 88 -31.15 -29.29 -8.65
N VAL A 89 -30.58 -28.20 -9.16
CA VAL A 89 -30.39 -27.96 -10.61
C VAL A 89 -29.18 -28.71 -11.15
N LEU A 90 -28.10 -28.79 -10.40
CA LEU A 90 -26.87 -29.48 -10.80
C LEU A 90 -26.95 -31.00 -10.64
N GLY A 91 -28.03 -31.51 -10.06
CA GLY A 91 -28.28 -32.94 -9.89
C GLY A 91 -27.18 -33.59 -9.06
N GLY A 92 -27.22 -33.36 -7.74
CA GLY A 92 -26.50 -34.24 -6.81
C GLY A 92 -26.84 -35.71 -7.04
#